data_AF-A0A936MFW2-F1
#
_entry.id   AF-A0A936MFW2-F1
#
_cell.length_a   1.000
_cell.length_b   1.000
_cell.length_c   1.000
_cell.angle_alpha   90.00
_cell.angle_beta   90.00
_cell.angle_gamma   90.00
#
_symmetry.space_group_name_H-M   'P 1'
#
loop_
_entity.id
_entity.type
_entity.pdbx_description
1 polymer ?
#
loop_
_entity_poly.entity_id
_entity_poly.type
_entity_poly.pdbx_seq_one_letter_code
_entity_poly.pdbx_strand_id
1 'polypeptide(L)'
;MDATQQMLNVSLIEPRLKHPTIFARFDDLSEGEEFIILNDHDPKPLYYQLLGERGNTFVWEYLEQGPEQWRVRIGKIKSDVGSETLGEIATKDLKKAQIFKKYGLDFCCGGKKTVKEACQEKGLDPSLIEKELEQTNSEFQARPIPYNDWEIDFLTDYIVITHHAYVRKTLPDIQAYANKVMRVHHQNHPELIRVNKLVQDIVEELYGHMEKEEEILFPYIKKLAAAQRANQGMERSPFGSVQGPVNMMERDHETIGEYMEEVRALTKGYMLPEDACASYSLLYRTLDEFEDDLHLHIHLENNILFPKALAIEKSFVKN
;
A
#
# COMPACT_ATOMS: atom_id res chain seq x y z
N MET A 1 -34.23 2.91 19.68
CA MET A 1 -34.19 1.64 20.44
C MET A 1 -33.76 1.99 21.86
N ASP A 2 -34.32 1.31 22.86
CA ASP A 2 -34.23 1.67 24.27
C ASP A 2 -32.77 1.57 24.78
N ALA A 3 -32.27 2.62 25.44
CA ALA A 3 -30.88 2.73 25.90
C ALA A 3 -30.47 1.63 26.91
N THR A 4 -31.46 0.94 27.49
CA THR A 4 -31.26 -0.17 28.41
C THR A 4 -30.86 -1.49 27.73
N GLN A 5 -31.03 -1.65 26.40
CA GLN A 5 -30.61 -2.87 25.69
C GLN A 5 -29.11 -2.90 25.31
N GLN A 6 -28.42 -1.75 25.35
CA GLN A 6 -27.00 -1.62 24.97
C GLN A 6 -26.02 -1.75 26.16
N MET A 7 -26.50 -1.94 27.39
CA MET A 7 -25.63 -1.98 28.58
C MET A 7 -25.50 -3.39 29.17
N LEU A 8 -24.27 -3.87 29.32
CA LEU A 8 -23.91 -5.13 29.96
C LEU A 8 -23.32 -4.86 31.35
N ASN A 9 -24.04 -5.24 32.41
CA ASN A 9 -23.53 -5.11 33.77
C ASN A 9 -22.61 -6.29 34.12
N VAL A 10 -21.30 -6.07 33.97
CA VAL A 10 -20.24 -7.07 34.15
C VAL A 10 -20.05 -7.43 35.63
N SER A 11 -20.39 -6.52 36.55
CA SER A 11 -20.32 -6.80 37.99
C SER A 11 -21.23 -7.95 38.44
N LEU A 12 -22.29 -8.25 37.67
CA LEU A 12 -23.24 -9.33 37.96
C LEU A 12 -22.83 -10.68 37.34
N ILE A 13 -21.76 -10.72 36.56
CA ILE A 13 -21.29 -11.92 35.85
C ILE A 13 -20.22 -12.62 36.69
N GLU A 14 -20.28 -13.96 36.76
CA GLU A 14 -19.26 -14.77 37.44
C GLU A 14 -17.85 -14.45 36.90
N PRO A 15 -16.81 -14.31 37.75
CA PRO A 15 -15.48 -13.85 37.33
C PRO A 15 -14.90 -14.60 36.13
N ARG A 16 -15.05 -15.93 36.07
CA ARG A 16 -14.56 -16.77 34.97
C ARG A 16 -15.30 -16.57 33.64
N LEU A 17 -16.52 -16.01 33.66
CA LEU A 17 -17.35 -15.79 32.49
C LEU A 17 -17.35 -14.33 32.01
N LYS A 18 -16.78 -13.39 32.78
CA LYS A 18 -16.77 -11.95 32.44
C LYS A 18 -16.19 -11.70 31.04
N HIS A 19 -14.93 -12.08 30.80
CA HIS A 19 -14.27 -11.82 29.51
C HIS A 19 -14.90 -12.61 28.35
N PRO A 20 -15.18 -13.93 28.46
CA PRO A 20 -15.85 -14.69 27.40
C PRO A 20 -17.20 -14.08 26.98
N THR A 21 -18.00 -13.60 27.94
CA THR A 21 -19.30 -12.99 27.63
C THR A 21 -19.15 -11.67 26.88
N ILE A 22 -18.16 -10.85 27.26
CA ILE A 22 -17.88 -9.58 26.60
C ILE A 22 -17.37 -9.82 25.17
N PHE A 23 -16.52 -10.82 24.98
CA PHE A 23 -15.99 -11.16 23.66
C PHE A 23 -17.07 -11.71 22.74
N ALA A 24 -17.90 -12.64 23.22
CA ALA A 24 -19.04 -13.14 22.45
C ALA A 24 -19.97 -11.99 22.04
N ARG A 25 -20.23 -11.04 22.95
CA ARG A 25 -21.06 -9.88 22.65
C ARG A 25 -20.41 -8.90 21.67
N PHE A 26 -19.10 -8.73 21.71
CA PHE A 26 -18.35 -7.94 20.73
C PHE A 26 -18.34 -8.62 19.35
N ASP A 27 -18.17 -9.94 19.32
CA ASP A 27 -18.14 -10.73 18.10
C ASP A 27 -19.51 -10.70 17.38
N ASP A 28 -20.60 -10.68 18.15
CA ASP A 28 -21.99 -10.55 17.66
C ASP A 28 -22.35 -9.14 17.15
N LEU A 29 -21.51 -8.11 17.38
CA LEU A 29 -21.75 -6.77 16.84
C LEU A 29 -21.56 -6.74 15.31
N SER A 30 -22.49 -6.08 14.64
CA SER A 30 -22.28 -5.58 13.27
C SER A 30 -21.31 -4.40 13.30
N GLU A 31 -20.69 -4.11 12.16
CA GLU A 31 -19.82 -2.94 12.02
C GLU A 31 -20.53 -1.62 12.35
N GLY A 32 -19.88 -0.77 13.14
CA GLY A 32 -20.46 0.48 13.63
C GLY A 32 -21.46 0.32 14.78
N GLU A 33 -21.77 -0.91 15.22
CA GLU A 33 -22.55 -1.15 16.43
C GLU A 33 -21.66 -1.08 17.68
N GLU A 34 -22.29 -0.76 18.81
CA GLU A 34 -21.63 -0.57 20.09
C GLU A 34 -22.46 -1.08 21.26
N PHE A 35 -21.78 -1.36 22.37
CA PHE A 35 -22.39 -1.62 23.66
C PHE A 35 -21.55 -1.00 24.78
N ILE A 36 -22.15 -0.86 25.96
CA ILE A 36 -21.52 -0.29 27.15
C ILE A 36 -21.35 -1.41 28.18
N ILE A 37 -20.18 -1.53 28.78
CA ILE A 37 -19.97 -2.34 29.97
C ILE A 37 -20.03 -1.47 31.23
N LEU A 38 -20.63 -2.01 32.29
CA LEU A 38 -20.57 -1.46 33.64
C LEU A 38 -19.79 -2.42 34.55
N ASN A 39 -18.75 -1.92 35.20
CA ASN A 39 -17.88 -2.71 36.08
C ASN A 39 -17.61 -1.99 37.41
N ASP A 40 -17.21 -2.75 38.43
CA ASP A 40 -16.88 -2.28 39.78
C ASP A 40 -15.41 -1.86 39.95
N HIS A 41 -14.59 -2.04 38.91
CA HIS A 41 -13.19 -1.63 38.85
C HIS A 41 -12.78 -1.29 37.41
N ASP A 42 -11.61 -0.67 37.24
CA ASP A 42 -11.05 -0.35 35.93
C ASP A 42 -10.88 -1.62 35.06
N PRO A 43 -11.58 -1.74 33.93
CA PRO A 43 -11.48 -2.88 33.02
C PRO A 43 -10.24 -2.85 32.11
N LYS A 44 -9.18 -2.11 32.46
CA LYS A 44 -7.92 -2.06 31.68
C LYS A 44 -7.33 -3.44 31.28
N PRO A 45 -7.35 -4.51 32.10
CA PRO A 45 -6.89 -5.83 31.66
C PRO A 45 -7.71 -6.41 30.51
N LEU A 46 -9.03 -6.18 30.51
CA LEU A 46 -9.94 -6.59 29.45
C LEU A 46 -9.63 -5.88 28.13
N TYR A 47 -9.29 -4.58 28.18
CA TYR A 47 -8.84 -3.83 27.00
C TYR A 47 -7.63 -4.51 26.33
N TYR A 48 -6.59 -4.82 27.10
CA TYR A 48 -5.39 -5.45 26.55
C TYR A 48 -5.66 -6.85 26.01
N GLN A 49 -6.55 -7.61 26.64
CA GLN A 49 -6.92 -8.93 26.15
C GLN A 49 -7.73 -8.84 24.84
N LEU A 50 -8.71 -7.93 24.77
CA LEU A 50 -9.48 -7.70 23.55
C LEU A 50 -8.57 -7.24 22.40
N LEU A 51 -7.61 -6.35 22.68
CA LEU A 51 -6.59 -5.92 21.73
C LEU A 51 -5.70 -7.08 21.25
N GLY A 52 -5.27 -7.95 22.16
CA GLY A 52 -4.44 -9.11 21.83
C GLY A 52 -5.16 -10.14 20.98
N GLU A 53 -6.47 -10.33 21.17
CA GLU A 53 -7.23 -11.35 20.45
C GLU A 53 -7.95 -10.85 19.19
N ARG A 54 -8.28 -9.55 19.09
CA ARG A 54 -9.06 -8.96 17.99
C ARG A 54 -8.35 -7.82 17.25
N GLY A 55 -7.17 -7.41 17.69
CA GLY A 55 -6.40 -6.31 17.08
C GLY A 55 -7.09 -4.95 17.20
N ASN A 56 -6.69 -4.00 16.36
CA ASN A 56 -7.26 -2.64 16.31
C ASN A 56 -8.61 -2.60 15.55
N THR A 57 -9.56 -3.47 15.91
CA THR A 57 -10.88 -3.57 15.26
C THR A 57 -12.02 -2.97 16.10
N PHE A 58 -11.70 -2.33 17.22
CA PHE A 58 -12.68 -1.77 18.14
C PHE A 58 -12.30 -0.38 18.66
N VAL A 59 -13.32 0.38 19.02
CA VAL A 59 -13.21 1.64 19.77
C VAL A 59 -13.40 1.33 21.25
N TRP A 60 -12.58 1.95 22.10
CA TRP A 60 -12.65 1.85 23.55
C TRP A 60 -12.72 3.23 24.17
N GLU A 61 -13.85 3.57 24.80
CA GLU A 61 -14.07 4.90 25.37
C GLU A 61 -14.61 4.80 26.79
N TYR A 62 -13.92 5.44 27.73
CA TYR A 62 -14.42 5.59 29.09
C TYR A 62 -15.51 6.66 29.14
N LEU A 63 -16.72 6.24 29.46
CA LEU A 63 -17.85 7.14 29.74
C LEU A 63 -17.85 7.60 31.20
N GLU A 64 -17.34 6.77 32.11
CA GLU A 64 -17.22 7.06 33.53
C GLU A 64 -16.02 6.33 34.13
N GLN A 65 -15.23 7.02 34.96
CA GLN A 65 -13.96 6.54 35.52
C GLN A 65 -13.93 6.65 37.05
N GLY A 66 -14.65 5.75 37.73
CA GLY A 66 -14.50 5.51 39.17
C GLY A 66 -14.72 6.73 40.09
N PRO A 67 -14.51 6.55 41.42
CA PRO A 67 -14.09 5.32 42.08
C PRO A 67 -15.22 4.31 42.30
N GLU A 68 -16.49 4.70 42.16
CA GLU A 68 -17.63 3.84 42.48
C GLU A 68 -18.07 2.96 41.31
N GLN A 69 -17.98 3.46 40.07
CA GLN A 69 -18.41 2.74 38.87
C GLN A 69 -17.51 3.06 37.67
N TRP A 70 -17.35 2.09 36.79
CA TRP A 70 -16.62 2.23 35.53
C TRP A 70 -17.54 1.88 34.38
N ARG A 71 -17.76 2.85 33.49
CA ARG A 71 -18.54 2.65 32.27
C ARG A 71 -17.65 2.82 31.07
N VAL A 72 -17.61 1.80 30.23
CA VAL A 72 -16.82 1.80 29.00
C VAL A 72 -17.71 1.47 27.82
N ARG A 73 -17.69 2.31 26.81
CA ARG A 73 -18.25 2.02 25.48
C ARG A 73 -17.23 1.21 24.69
N ILE A 74 -17.69 0.10 24.14
CA ILE A 74 -16.97 -0.78 23.23
C ILE A 74 -17.74 -0.82 21.92
N GLY A 75 -17.14 -0.34 20.84
CA GLY A 75 -17.76 -0.32 19.51
C GLY A 75 -16.92 -1.09 18.50
N LYS A 76 -17.55 -1.79 17.56
CA LYS A 76 -16.84 -2.42 16.44
C LYS A 76 -16.54 -1.34 15.40
N ILE A 77 -15.25 -1.14 15.09
CA ILE A 77 -14.85 -0.18 14.06
C ILE A 77 -15.51 -0.62 12.76
N LYS A 78 -16.14 0.32 12.08
CA LYS A 78 -16.60 0.13 10.71
C LYS A 78 -15.35 -0.07 9.85
N SER A 79 -15.13 -1.28 9.33
CA SER A 79 -14.06 -1.49 8.36
C SER A 79 -14.55 -0.89 7.06
N ASP A 80 -14.30 0.40 6.90
CA ASP A 80 -14.63 1.09 5.67
C ASP A 80 -13.54 0.81 4.62
N VAL A 81 -13.40 -0.48 4.25
CA VAL A 81 -12.57 -0.91 3.11
C VAL A 81 -13.02 -0.18 1.83
N GLY A 82 -14.27 0.30 1.80
CA GLY A 82 -14.81 1.14 0.73
C GLY A 82 -14.36 2.60 0.73
N SER A 83 -13.76 3.10 1.82
CA SER A 83 -13.19 4.46 1.92
C SER A 83 -11.66 4.49 1.82
N GLU A 84 -11.00 3.37 2.16
CA GLU A 84 -9.56 3.27 2.05
C GLU A 84 -9.13 3.24 0.58
N THR A 85 -8.03 3.92 0.29
CA THR A 85 -7.47 3.91 -1.06
C THR A 85 -6.69 2.62 -1.33
N LEU A 86 -6.50 2.28 -2.61
CA LEU A 86 -5.67 1.14 -3.01
C LEU A 86 -4.25 1.23 -2.41
N GLY A 87 -3.68 2.43 -2.37
CA GLY A 87 -2.38 2.71 -1.76
C GLY A 87 -2.38 2.51 -0.26
N GLU A 88 -3.41 2.95 0.46
CA GLU A 88 -3.51 2.73 1.91
C GLU A 88 -3.61 1.25 2.26
N ILE A 89 -4.41 0.49 1.50
CA ILE A 89 -4.56 -0.96 1.67
C ILE A 89 -3.23 -1.67 1.39
N ALA A 90 -2.56 -1.33 0.29
CA ALA A 90 -1.26 -1.90 -0.07
C ALA A 90 -0.18 -1.58 0.97
N THR A 91 -0.18 -0.36 1.52
CA THR A 91 0.77 0.06 2.56
C THR A 91 0.61 -0.76 3.85
N LYS A 92 -0.64 -1.11 4.20
CA LYS A 92 -0.94 -1.93 5.39
C LYS A 92 -0.60 -3.41 5.18
N ASP A 93 -0.83 -3.91 3.98
CA ASP A 93 -0.56 -5.31 3.62
C ASP A 93 -0.24 -5.45 2.12
N LEU A 94 1.05 -5.58 1.81
CA LEU A 94 1.54 -5.81 0.45
C LEU A 94 0.91 -7.05 -0.21
N LYS A 95 0.45 -8.05 0.55
CA LYS A 95 -0.21 -9.23 -0.06
C LYS A 95 -1.52 -8.84 -0.73
N LYS A 96 -2.22 -7.85 -0.19
CA LYS A 96 -3.43 -7.30 -0.80
C LYS A 96 -3.14 -6.60 -2.12
N ALA A 97 -1.92 -6.09 -2.31
CA ALA A 97 -1.49 -5.56 -3.60
C ALA A 97 -1.46 -6.63 -4.70
N GLN A 98 -1.23 -7.91 -4.37
CA GLN A 98 -1.32 -9.01 -5.34
C GLN A 98 -2.76 -9.24 -5.82
N ILE A 99 -3.75 -8.99 -4.97
CA ILE A 99 -5.17 -9.02 -5.36
C ILE A 99 -5.43 -7.89 -6.35
N PHE A 100 -4.93 -6.68 -6.09
CA PHE A 100 -5.04 -5.57 -7.04
C PHE A 100 -4.42 -5.92 -8.39
N LYS A 101 -3.19 -6.45 -8.41
CA LYS A 101 -2.53 -6.94 -9.65
C LYS A 101 -3.39 -7.97 -10.40
N LYS A 102 -3.96 -8.95 -9.70
CA LYS A 102 -4.81 -10.00 -10.28
C LYS A 102 -6.01 -9.43 -11.05
N TYR A 103 -6.60 -8.34 -10.55
CA TYR A 103 -7.72 -7.64 -11.20
C TYR A 103 -7.28 -6.45 -12.06
N GLY A 104 -5.97 -6.21 -12.19
CA GLY A 104 -5.41 -5.06 -12.89
C GLY A 104 -5.75 -3.73 -12.22
N LEU A 105 -5.98 -3.67 -10.92
CA LEU A 105 -6.18 -2.40 -10.21
C LEU A 105 -4.83 -1.75 -9.91
N ASP A 106 -4.67 -0.49 -10.33
CA ASP A 106 -3.43 0.27 -10.17
C ASP A 106 -3.34 0.89 -8.77
N PHE A 107 -2.58 0.23 -7.88
CA PHE A 107 -2.35 0.67 -6.50
C PHE A 107 -1.09 1.53 -6.34
N CYS A 108 -0.25 1.65 -7.37
CA CYS A 108 1.01 2.37 -7.30
C CYS A 108 0.85 3.83 -7.76
N CYS A 109 0.40 4.07 -9.00
CA CYS A 109 0.12 5.42 -9.54
C CYS A 109 -1.31 5.85 -9.20
N GLY A 110 -2.27 4.96 -9.42
CA GLY A 110 -3.69 5.10 -9.06
C GLY A 110 -4.00 4.91 -7.57
N GLY A 111 -2.99 4.81 -6.72
CA GLY A 111 -3.10 4.48 -5.29
C GLY A 111 -4.00 5.41 -4.46
N LYS A 112 -4.34 6.60 -4.97
CA LYS A 112 -5.25 7.57 -4.33
C LYS A 112 -6.75 7.24 -4.52
N LYS A 113 -7.08 6.29 -5.40
CA LYS A 113 -8.46 5.84 -5.64
C LYS A 113 -8.87 4.79 -4.62
N THR A 114 -10.15 4.79 -4.24
CA THR A 114 -10.76 3.70 -3.48
C THR A 114 -10.90 2.43 -4.32
N VAL A 115 -11.08 1.28 -3.67
CA VAL A 115 -11.40 0.02 -4.38
C VAL A 115 -12.60 0.20 -5.30
N LYS A 116 -13.64 0.88 -4.81
CA LYS A 116 -14.88 1.12 -5.55
C LYS A 116 -14.66 1.97 -6.80
N GLU A 117 -13.94 3.07 -6.70
CA GLU A 117 -13.65 3.95 -7.84
C GLU A 117 -12.84 3.21 -8.90
N ALA A 118 -11.78 2.50 -8.50
CA ALA A 118 -10.93 1.75 -9.42
C ALA A 118 -11.68 0.59 -10.11
N CYS A 119 -12.59 -0.08 -9.39
CA CYS A 119 -13.45 -1.11 -9.97
C CYS A 119 -14.43 -0.54 -10.99
N GLN A 120 -15.03 0.62 -10.72
CA GLN A 120 -15.97 1.27 -11.63
C GLN A 120 -15.33 1.62 -12.97
N GLU A 121 -14.09 2.12 -12.95
CA GLU A 121 -13.35 2.43 -14.18
C GLU A 121 -13.04 1.20 -15.03
N LYS A 122 -12.73 0.05 -14.40
CA LYS A 122 -12.44 -1.21 -15.11
C LYS A 122 -13.68 -2.11 -15.34
N GLY A 123 -14.87 -1.67 -14.93
CA GLY A 123 -16.12 -2.45 -15.07
C GLY A 123 -16.16 -3.72 -14.21
N LEU A 124 -15.48 -3.70 -13.06
CA LEU A 124 -15.39 -4.81 -12.11
C LEU A 124 -16.43 -4.66 -10.98
N ASP A 125 -16.80 -5.78 -10.35
CA ASP A 125 -17.66 -5.79 -9.17
C ASP A 125 -16.80 -5.56 -7.89
N PRO A 126 -16.93 -4.40 -7.21
CA PRO A 126 -16.14 -4.09 -6.03
C PRO A 126 -16.38 -5.08 -4.88
N SER A 127 -17.59 -5.63 -4.75
CA SER A 127 -17.92 -6.55 -3.65
C SER A 127 -17.17 -7.88 -3.74
N LEU A 128 -16.78 -8.30 -4.95
CA LEU A 128 -15.97 -9.50 -5.14
C LEU A 128 -14.53 -9.29 -4.65
N ILE A 129 -13.98 -8.10 -4.87
CA ILE A 129 -12.61 -7.75 -4.51
C ILE A 129 -12.52 -7.47 -3.01
N GLU A 130 -13.47 -6.73 -2.44
CA GLU A 130 -13.59 -6.49 -0.99
C GLU A 130 -13.61 -7.83 -0.21
N LYS A 131 -14.42 -8.79 -0.68
CA LYS A 131 -14.49 -10.12 -0.08
C LYS A 131 -13.16 -10.88 -0.16
N GLU A 132 -12.44 -10.78 -1.27
CA GLU A 132 -11.12 -11.44 -1.42
C GLU A 132 -10.09 -10.80 -0.46
N LEU A 133 -10.09 -9.47 -0.33
CA LEU A 133 -9.23 -8.73 0.60
C LEU A 133 -9.49 -9.09 2.07
N GLU A 134 -10.75 -9.33 2.44
CA GLU A 134 -11.15 -9.76 3.78
C GLU A 134 -10.67 -11.18 4.09
N GLN A 135 -10.78 -12.09 3.11
CA GLN A 135 -10.38 -13.50 3.28
C GLN A 135 -8.88 -13.66 3.52
N THR A 136 -8.05 -12.79 2.92
CA THR A 136 -6.59 -12.77 3.11
C THR A 136 -6.16 -12.44 4.55
N ASN A 137 -7.01 -11.76 5.34
CA ASN A 137 -6.69 -11.44 6.75
C ASN A 137 -6.61 -12.69 7.64
N SER A 138 -7.16 -13.84 7.21
CA SER A 138 -7.35 -15.03 8.06
C SER A 138 -6.15 -15.99 8.08
N GLU A 139 -5.14 -15.79 7.24
CA GLU A 139 -3.98 -16.70 7.19
C GLU A 139 -2.83 -16.24 8.11
N PHE A 140 -2.56 -17.04 9.14
CA PHE A 140 -1.44 -16.89 10.08
C PHE A 140 -0.09 -16.98 9.35
N GLN A 141 0.43 -15.87 8.84
CA GLN A 141 1.73 -15.83 8.16
C GLN A 141 2.51 -14.53 8.41
N ALA A 142 3.80 -14.56 8.06
CA ALA A 142 4.85 -13.58 8.37
C ALA A 142 4.36 -12.12 8.45
N ARG A 143 4.79 -11.42 9.51
CA ARG A 143 4.45 -10.00 9.73
C ARG A 143 4.81 -9.18 8.49
N PRO A 144 3.88 -8.35 7.97
CA PRO A 144 4.17 -7.43 6.88
C PRO A 144 5.37 -6.53 7.20
N ILE A 145 6.15 -6.17 6.19
CA ILE A 145 7.24 -5.18 6.36
C ILE A 145 6.57 -3.82 6.60
N PRO A 146 6.84 -3.14 7.72
CA PRO A 146 6.14 -1.91 8.09
C PRO A 146 6.77 -0.70 7.39
N TYR A 147 6.70 -0.62 6.06
CA TYR A 147 7.29 0.48 5.28
C TYR A 147 6.81 1.86 5.76
N ASN A 148 5.56 1.96 6.22
CA ASN A 148 5.02 3.21 6.74
C ASN A 148 5.61 3.64 8.09
N ASP A 149 6.29 2.76 8.81
CA ASP A 149 6.96 3.11 10.07
C ASP A 149 8.42 3.56 9.84
N TRP A 150 8.93 3.43 8.60
CA TRP A 150 10.29 3.82 8.29
C TRP A 150 10.45 5.34 8.16
N GLU A 151 11.59 5.82 8.65
CA GLU A 151 12.06 7.17 8.42
C GLU A 151 12.35 7.38 6.93
N ILE A 152 12.06 8.58 6.42
CA ILE A 152 12.13 8.88 4.99
C ILE A 152 13.56 8.81 4.42
N ASP A 153 14.58 9.06 5.23
CA ASP A 153 15.98 8.92 4.81
C ASP A 153 16.35 7.45 4.63
N PHE A 154 15.98 6.59 5.58
CA PHE A 154 16.15 5.15 5.44
C PHE A 154 15.36 4.57 4.25
N LEU A 155 14.11 5.02 4.07
CA LEU A 155 13.28 4.57 2.94
C LEU A 155 13.92 4.95 1.59
N THR A 156 14.50 6.15 1.46
CA THR A 156 15.25 6.52 0.24
C THR A 156 16.45 5.61 -0.01
N ASP A 157 17.22 5.27 1.03
CA ASP A 157 18.36 4.34 0.89
C ASP A 157 17.89 2.94 0.48
N TYR A 158 16.80 2.47 1.07
CA TYR A 158 16.22 1.17 0.74
C TYR A 158 15.78 1.09 -0.73
N ILE A 159 15.09 2.12 -1.23
CA ILE A 159 14.64 2.19 -2.63
C ILE A 159 15.83 2.11 -3.59
N VAL A 160 16.89 2.89 -3.34
CA VAL A 160 18.09 2.88 -4.19
C VAL A 160 18.80 1.52 -4.17
N ILE A 161 18.99 0.96 -2.97
CA ILE A 161 19.76 -0.27 -2.78
C ILE A 161 19.00 -1.51 -3.27
N THR A 162 17.67 -1.49 -3.19
CA THR A 162 16.82 -2.64 -3.53
C THR A 162 16.30 -2.51 -4.96
N HIS A 163 15.49 -1.48 -5.21
CA HIS A 163 14.74 -1.34 -6.45
C HIS A 163 15.61 -0.74 -7.57
N HIS A 164 16.28 0.39 -7.34
CA HIS A 164 17.10 0.98 -8.41
C HIS A 164 18.28 0.09 -8.80
N ALA A 165 18.88 -0.60 -7.83
CA ALA A 165 19.91 -1.59 -8.10
C ALA A 165 19.37 -2.78 -8.93
N TYR A 166 18.15 -3.25 -8.63
CA TYR A 166 17.48 -4.28 -9.41
C TYR A 166 17.17 -3.80 -10.84
N VAL A 167 16.61 -2.60 -11.00
CA VAL A 167 16.32 -1.98 -12.30
C VAL A 167 17.58 -1.91 -13.16
N ARG A 168 18.68 -1.37 -12.62
CA ARG A 168 19.97 -1.27 -13.33
C ARG A 168 20.55 -2.62 -13.74
N LYS A 169 20.31 -3.65 -12.93
CA LYS A 169 20.77 -5.03 -13.21
C LYS A 169 19.91 -5.71 -14.26
N THR A 170 18.60 -5.52 -14.22
CA THR A 170 17.62 -6.33 -14.97
C THR A 170 17.24 -5.69 -16.31
N LEU A 171 17.14 -4.37 -16.40
CA LEU A 171 16.76 -3.68 -17.64
C LEU A 171 17.64 -4.02 -18.86
N PRO A 172 18.98 -4.11 -18.77
CA PRO A 172 19.81 -4.47 -19.91
C PRO A 172 19.47 -5.84 -20.49
N ASP A 173 19.14 -6.80 -19.63
CA ASP A 173 18.75 -8.15 -20.04
C ASP A 173 17.37 -8.14 -20.72
N ILE A 174 16.39 -7.43 -20.15
CA ILE A 174 15.06 -7.23 -20.77
C ILE A 174 15.21 -6.62 -22.16
N GLN A 175 16.00 -5.54 -22.27
CA GLN A 175 16.26 -4.84 -23.54
C GLN A 175 16.89 -5.78 -24.58
N ALA A 176 17.86 -6.60 -24.18
CA ALA A 176 18.52 -7.56 -25.06
C ALA A 176 17.56 -8.66 -25.52
N TYR A 177 16.74 -9.22 -24.62
CA TYR A 177 15.78 -10.26 -24.95
C TYR A 177 14.64 -9.72 -25.83
N ALA A 178 14.10 -8.54 -25.54
CA ALA A 178 13.05 -7.90 -26.34
C ALA A 178 13.52 -7.73 -27.80
N ASN A 179 14.72 -7.19 -27.99
CA ASN A 179 15.31 -7.00 -29.31
C ASN A 179 15.51 -8.34 -30.05
N LYS A 180 16.01 -9.35 -29.34
CA LYS A 180 16.24 -10.69 -29.92
C LYS A 180 14.93 -11.36 -30.32
N VAL A 181 13.95 -11.37 -29.42
CA VAL A 181 12.65 -12.03 -29.62
C VAL A 181 11.90 -11.34 -30.76
N MET A 182 11.82 -10.01 -30.77
CA MET A 182 11.27 -9.25 -31.88
C MET A 182 11.94 -9.61 -33.20
N ARG A 183 13.29 -9.57 -33.28
CA ARG A 183 14.01 -9.85 -34.52
C ARG A 183 13.70 -11.25 -35.09
N VAL A 184 13.58 -12.25 -34.23
CA VAL A 184 13.36 -13.65 -34.65
C VAL A 184 11.88 -13.95 -34.93
N HIS A 185 10.97 -13.42 -34.13
CA HIS A 185 9.57 -13.85 -34.12
C HIS A 185 8.57 -12.84 -34.71
N HIS A 186 8.97 -11.60 -35.03
CA HIS A 186 8.03 -10.55 -35.49
C HIS A 186 7.19 -10.92 -36.72
N GLN A 187 7.67 -11.84 -37.58
CA GLN A 187 6.90 -12.26 -38.76
C GLN A 187 5.63 -13.02 -38.40
N ASN A 188 5.68 -13.84 -37.35
CA ASN A 188 4.53 -14.59 -36.83
C ASN A 188 3.83 -13.86 -35.68
N HIS A 189 4.55 -12.96 -35.01
CA HIS A 189 4.13 -12.23 -33.79
C HIS A 189 4.41 -10.73 -33.96
N PRO A 190 3.66 -10.03 -34.84
CA PRO A 190 3.93 -8.62 -35.20
C PRO A 190 3.83 -7.64 -34.02
N GLU A 191 3.06 -7.99 -32.98
CA GLU A 191 2.96 -7.21 -31.73
C GLU A 191 4.32 -7.02 -31.05
N LEU A 192 5.28 -7.93 -31.26
CA LEU A 192 6.62 -7.83 -30.69
C LEU A 192 7.40 -6.60 -31.15
N ILE A 193 7.03 -6.02 -32.30
CA ILE A 193 7.61 -4.74 -32.77
C ILE A 193 7.25 -3.63 -31.79
N ARG A 194 5.98 -3.56 -31.39
CA ARG A 194 5.48 -2.57 -30.44
C ARG A 194 6.01 -2.84 -29.03
N VAL A 195 5.98 -4.09 -28.57
CA VAL A 195 6.57 -4.49 -27.28
C VAL A 195 8.05 -4.08 -27.21
N ASN A 196 8.84 -4.34 -28.26
CA ASN A 196 10.24 -3.96 -28.25
C ASN A 196 10.43 -2.44 -28.16
N LYS A 197 9.62 -1.65 -28.88
CA LYS A 197 9.67 -0.18 -28.82
C LYS A 197 9.34 0.32 -27.41
N LEU A 198 8.25 -0.16 -26.82
CA LEU A 198 7.87 0.18 -25.44
C LEU A 198 8.97 -0.17 -24.43
N VAL A 199 9.61 -1.33 -24.57
CA VAL A 199 10.77 -1.69 -23.74
C VAL A 199 11.92 -0.70 -23.90
N GLN A 200 12.21 -0.20 -25.12
CA GLN A 200 13.23 0.83 -25.27
C GLN A 200 12.84 2.13 -24.58
N ASP A 201 11.56 2.52 -24.68
CA ASP A 201 11.03 3.75 -24.08
C ASP A 201 11.09 3.66 -22.55
N ILE A 202 10.69 2.52 -21.96
CA ILE A 202 10.82 2.25 -20.51
C ILE A 202 12.28 2.36 -20.05
N VAL A 203 13.23 1.81 -20.82
CA VAL A 203 14.66 1.86 -20.48
C VAL A 203 15.17 3.30 -20.44
N GLU A 204 14.85 4.10 -21.47
CA GLU A 204 15.29 5.50 -21.56
C GLU A 204 14.70 6.35 -20.42
N GLU A 205 13.38 6.22 -20.19
CA GLU A 205 12.68 6.96 -19.14
C GLU A 205 13.18 6.57 -17.74
N LEU A 206 13.32 5.28 -17.42
CA LEU A 206 13.73 4.85 -16.08
C LEU A 206 15.16 5.27 -15.70
N TYR A 207 16.11 5.23 -16.65
CA TYR A 207 17.47 5.70 -16.34
C TYR A 207 17.49 7.19 -16.01
N GLY A 208 16.85 8.02 -16.83
CA GLY A 208 16.76 9.46 -16.56
C GLY A 208 15.95 9.78 -15.31
N HIS A 209 14.89 9.01 -15.06
CA HIS A 209 14.05 9.10 -13.87
C HIS A 209 14.86 8.85 -12.58
N MET A 210 15.50 7.69 -12.44
CA MET A 210 16.27 7.35 -11.24
C MET A 210 17.44 8.31 -10.99
N GLU A 211 18.07 8.86 -12.04
CA GLU A 211 19.11 9.88 -11.90
C GLU A 211 18.55 11.18 -11.29
N LYS A 212 17.38 11.64 -11.70
CA LYS A 212 16.71 12.82 -11.11
C LYS A 212 16.42 12.57 -9.62
N GLU A 213 16.03 11.37 -9.26
CA GLU A 213 15.76 11.01 -7.87
C GLU A 213 17.03 10.97 -7.02
N GLU A 214 18.02 10.20 -7.44
CA GLU A 214 19.23 9.94 -6.66
C GLU A 214 20.13 11.18 -6.53
N GLU A 215 20.18 12.04 -7.54
CA GLU A 215 21.06 13.22 -7.54
C GLU A 215 20.39 14.48 -6.98
N ILE A 216 19.05 14.58 -7.06
CA ILE A 216 18.32 15.80 -6.71
C ILE A 216 17.28 15.56 -5.60
N LEU A 217 16.29 14.70 -5.84
CA LEU A 217 15.12 14.57 -4.95
C LEU A 217 15.49 13.89 -3.63
N PHE A 218 16.08 12.70 -3.66
CA PHE A 218 16.42 11.93 -2.46
C PHE A 218 17.44 12.65 -1.57
N PRO A 219 18.51 13.31 -2.10
CA PRO A 219 19.37 14.14 -1.27
C PRO A 219 18.62 15.27 -0.56
N TYR A 220 17.62 15.87 -1.20
CA TYR A 220 16.78 16.88 -0.57
C TYR A 220 15.86 16.29 0.51
N ILE A 221 15.23 15.15 0.25
CA ILE A 221 14.42 14.41 1.23
C ILE A 221 15.24 14.03 2.47
N LYS A 222 16.49 13.59 2.29
CA LYS A 222 17.41 13.32 3.42
C LYS A 222 17.71 14.58 4.24
N LYS A 223 17.86 15.75 3.60
CA LYS A 223 18.00 17.04 4.30
C LYS A 223 16.73 17.40 5.09
N LEU A 224 15.54 17.16 4.53
CA LEU A 224 14.27 17.32 5.25
C LEU A 224 14.24 16.48 6.53
N ALA A 225 14.58 15.20 6.43
CA ALA A 225 14.61 14.28 7.57
C ALA A 225 15.60 14.74 8.66
N ALA A 226 16.80 15.15 8.26
CA ALA A 226 17.82 15.64 9.17
C ALA A 226 17.40 16.93 9.88
N ALA A 227 16.81 17.89 9.16
CA ALA A 227 16.31 19.14 9.73
C ALA A 227 15.17 18.89 10.74
N GLN A 228 14.27 17.94 10.42
CA GLN A 228 13.16 17.56 11.29
C GLN A 228 13.70 16.97 12.61
N ARG A 229 14.64 16.02 12.52
CA ARG A 229 15.30 15.42 13.70
C ARG A 229 16.02 16.45 14.56
N ALA A 230 16.61 17.47 13.94
CA ALA A 230 17.31 18.54 14.64
C ALA A 230 16.38 19.65 15.19
N ASN A 231 15.07 19.61 14.89
CA ASN A 231 14.14 20.73 15.11
C ASN A 231 14.68 22.07 14.57
N GLN A 232 15.34 22.02 13.41
CA GLN A 232 15.90 23.20 12.75
C GLN A 232 15.05 23.57 11.54
N GLY A 233 14.94 24.88 11.29
CA GLY A 233 14.37 25.37 10.04
C GLY A 233 15.20 24.91 8.85
N MET A 234 14.58 24.81 7.69
CA MET A 234 15.23 24.35 6.46
C MET A 234 15.54 25.53 5.55
N GLU A 235 16.75 25.53 4.97
CA GLU A 235 17.10 26.50 3.93
C GLU A 235 16.22 26.28 2.70
N ARG A 236 15.84 27.38 2.03
CA ARG A 236 15.02 27.29 0.81
C ARG A 236 15.77 26.50 -0.25
N SER A 237 15.09 25.52 -0.84
CA SER A 237 15.62 24.78 -1.97
C SER A 237 15.84 25.70 -3.19
N PRO A 238 16.83 25.43 -4.06
CA PRO A 238 16.97 26.10 -5.36
C PRO A 238 15.72 26.00 -6.24
N PHE A 239 14.90 24.96 -6.03
CA PHE A 239 13.63 24.72 -6.74
C PHE A 239 12.38 25.13 -5.92
N GLY A 240 12.57 25.87 -4.82
CA GLY A 240 11.48 26.32 -3.96
C GLY A 240 11.00 25.22 -3.00
N SER A 241 10.11 24.35 -3.48
CA SER A 241 9.45 23.28 -2.70
C SER A 241 9.66 21.91 -3.33
N VAL A 242 9.69 20.86 -2.51
CA VAL A 242 9.74 19.45 -2.93
C VAL A 242 8.56 19.04 -3.81
N GLN A 243 7.43 19.76 -3.76
CA GLN A 243 6.25 19.47 -4.57
C GLN A 243 6.53 19.52 -6.09
N GLY A 244 7.40 20.42 -6.53
CA GLY A 244 7.76 20.54 -7.96
C GLY A 244 8.41 19.25 -8.48
N PRO A 245 9.55 18.81 -7.89
CA PRO A 245 10.16 17.53 -8.21
C PRO A 245 9.23 16.32 -8.03
N VAL A 246 8.46 16.24 -6.94
CA VAL A 246 7.50 15.13 -6.72
C VAL A 246 6.48 15.03 -7.85
N ASN A 247 5.90 16.15 -8.28
CA ASN A 247 4.94 16.15 -9.39
C ASN A 247 5.57 15.72 -10.71
N MET A 248 6.87 15.93 -10.90
CA MET A 248 7.58 15.42 -12.08
C MET A 248 7.72 13.90 -11.99
N MET A 249 8.14 13.38 -10.84
CA MET A 249 8.30 11.94 -10.64
C MET A 249 6.97 11.20 -10.78
N GLU A 250 5.89 11.71 -10.18
CA GLU A 250 4.55 11.10 -10.32
C GLU A 250 4.10 11.02 -11.80
N ARG A 251 4.44 12.00 -12.64
CA ARG A 251 4.12 11.94 -14.09
C ARG A 251 4.97 10.95 -14.86
N ASP A 252 6.25 10.85 -14.50
CA ASP A 252 7.13 9.84 -15.08
C ASP A 252 6.58 8.44 -14.72
N HIS A 253 6.15 8.24 -13.48
CA HIS A 253 5.51 7.00 -13.02
C HIS A 253 4.24 6.66 -13.79
N GLU A 254 3.35 7.64 -14.00
CA GLU A 254 2.16 7.46 -14.83
C GLU A 254 2.54 7.00 -16.25
N THR A 255 3.51 7.67 -16.87
CA THR A 255 3.98 7.35 -18.23
C THR A 255 4.57 5.93 -18.32
N ILE A 256 5.43 5.56 -17.36
CA ILE A 256 6.03 4.23 -17.31
C ILE A 256 4.97 3.16 -17.04
N GLY A 257 3.99 3.46 -16.17
CA GLY A 257 2.84 2.60 -15.89
C GLY A 257 2.02 2.32 -17.15
N GLU A 258 1.71 3.35 -17.94
CA GLU A 258 1.01 3.22 -19.23
C GLU A 258 1.77 2.32 -20.21
N TYR A 259 3.10 2.45 -20.29
CA TYR A 259 3.92 1.58 -21.13
C TYR A 259 3.88 0.12 -20.67
N MET A 260 3.97 -0.13 -19.36
CA MET A 260 3.89 -1.48 -18.79
C MET A 260 2.50 -2.10 -18.98
N GLU A 261 1.42 -1.33 -18.80
CA GLU A 261 0.06 -1.79 -19.08
C GLU A 261 -0.10 -2.17 -20.56
N GLU A 262 0.43 -1.37 -21.51
CA GLU A 262 0.38 -1.69 -22.93
C GLU A 262 1.20 -2.95 -23.26
N VAL A 263 2.40 -3.09 -22.69
CA VAL A 263 3.20 -4.32 -22.81
C VAL A 263 2.42 -5.53 -22.29
N ARG A 264 1.83 -5.44 -21.09
CA ARG A 264 1.04 -6.54 -20.50
C ARG A 264 -0.16 -6.89 -21.38
N ALA A 265 -0.84 -5.91 -21.97
CA ALA A 265 -1.95 -6.14 -22.89
C ALA A 265 -1.51 -6.85 -24.17
N LEU A 266 -0.45 -6.37 -24.83
CA LEU A 266 0.08 -6.96 -26.07
C LEU A 266 0.57 -8.39 -25.87
N THR A 267 1.16 -8.67 -24.72
CA THR A 267 1.66 -10.01 -24.34
C THR A 267 0.58 -10.93 -23.74
N LYS A 268 -0.67 -10.45 -23.65
CA LYS A 268 -1.81 -11.18 -23.03
C LYS A 268 -1.49 -11.65 -21.61
N GLY A 269 -0.91 -10.76 -20.81
CA GLY A 269 -0.46 -11.09 -19.45
C GLY A 269 0.76 -12.01 -19.45
N TYR A 270 1.71 -11.77 -20.35
CA TYR A 270 2.92 -12.59 -20.51
C TYR A 270 2.63 -14.07 -20.80
N MET A 271 1.58 -14.35 -21.59
CA MET A 271 1.24 -15.70 -22.02
C MET A 271 2.14 -16.14 -23.18
N LEU A 272 2.83 -17.27 -23.02
CA LEU A 272 3.71 -17.78 -24.06
C LEU A 272 2.94 -18.39 -25.25
N PRO A 273 3.28 -18.06 -26.51
CA PRO A 273 2.75 -18.77 -27.66
C PRO A 273 3.37 -20.17 -27.82
N GLU A 274 2.75 -21.03 -28.63
CA GLU A 274 3.20 -22.41 -28.84
C GLU A 274 4.61 -22.52 -29.45
N ASP A 275 5.01 -21.55 -30.26
CA ASP A 275 6.34 -21.48 -30.91
C ASP A 275 7.36 -20.65 -30.10
N ALA A 276 7.08 -20.36 -28.83
CA ALA A 276 7.97 -19.63 -27.95
C ALA A 276 9.31 -20.36 -27.75
N CYS A 277 10.41 -19.67 -28.06
CA CYS A 277 11.75 -20.18 -27.75
C CYS A 277 12.16 -19.84 -26.30
N ALA A 278 13.31 -20.36 -25.86
CA ALA A 278 13.84 -20.10 -24.51
C ALA A 278 14.04 -18.59 -24.22
N SER A 279 14.47 -17.79 -25.20
CA SER A 279 14.62 -16.34 -25.02
C SER A 279 13.28 -15.62 -24.91
N TYR A 280 12.24 -16.13 -25.55
CA TYR A 280 10.87 -15.63 -25.42
C TYR A 280 10.35 -15.89 -24.00
N SER A 281 10.52 -17.13 -23.52
CA SER A 281 10.16 -17.52 -22.16
C SER A 281 10.88 -16.68 -21.10
N LEU A 282 12.17 -16.43 -21.32
CA LEU A 282 12.96 -15.60 -20.41
C LEU A 282 12.50 -14.15 -20.40
N LEU A 283 12.26 -13.55 -21.57
CA LEU A 283 11.75 -12.18 -21.67
C LEU A 283 10.45 -12.01 -20.87
N TYR A 284 9.46 -12.88 -21.10
CA TYR A 284 8.14 -12.74 -20.51
C TYR A 284 8.15 -12.94 -19.00
N ARG A 285 8.90 -13.94 -18.52
CA ARG A 285 9.09 -14.13 -17.07
C ARG A 285 9.81 -12.93 -16.43
N THR A 286 10.87 -12.44 -17.05
CA THR A 286 11.63 -11.31 -16.48
C THR A 286 10.83 -10.01 -16.54
N LEU A 287 9.99 -9.80 -17.56
CA LEU A 287 9.06 -8.67 -17.59
C LEU A 287 8.02 -8.74 -16.46
N ASP A 288 7.46 -9.93 -16.17
CA ASP A 288 6.49 -10.08 -15.08
C ASP A 288 7.11 -9.84 -13.70
N GLU A 289 8.30 -10.39 -13.46
CA GLU A 289 9.08 -10.15 -12.23
C GLU A 289 9.48 -8.67 -12.10
N PHE A 290 9.86 -8.04 -13.22
CA PHE A 290 10.25 -6.64 -13.24
C PHE A 290 9.08 -5.69 -12.96
N GLU A 291 7.91 -5.98 -13.54
CA GLU A 291 6.70 -5.21 -13.28
C GLU A 291 6.28 -5.29 -11.80
N ASP A 292 6.45 -6.45 -11.16
CA ASP A 292 6.17 -6.61 -9.73
C ASP A 292 7.08 -5.75 -8.85
N ASP A 293 8.39 -5.78 -9.12
CA ASP A 293 9.35 -4.93 -8.40
C ASP A 293 9.06 -3.45 -8.63
N LEU A 294 8.77 -3.06 -9.88
CA LEU A 294 8.49 -1.69 -10.26
C LEU A 294 7.20 -1.16 -9.63
N HIS A 295 6.14 -1.96 -9.53
CA HIS A 295 4.92 -1.57 -8.84
C HIS A 295 5.16 -1.33 -7.35
N LEU A 296 5.95 -2.19 -6.70
CA LEU A 296 6.31 -1.99 -5.30
C LEU A 296 7.18 -0.73 -5.13
N HIS A 297 8.19 -0.55 -5.97
CA HIS A 297 9.05 0.62 -6.00
C HIS A 297 8.23 1.91 -6.06
N ILE A 298 7.41 2.07 -7.10
CA ILE A 298 6.56 3.25 -7.31
C ILE A 298 5.56 3.42 -6.16
N HIS A 299 5.04 2.32 -5.60
CA HIS A 299 4.14 2.38 -4.46
C HIS A 299 4.82 2.99 -3.22
N LEU A 300 6.03 2.56 -2.90
CA LEU A 300 6.81 3.09 -1.77
C LEU A 300 7.07 4.59 -1.94
N GLU A 301 7.23 5.06 -3.17
CA GLU A 301 7.45 6.46 -3.46
C GLU A 301 6.16 7.29 -3.38
N ASN A 302 5.18 6.96 -4.22
CA ASN A 302 3.95 7.73 -4.39
C ASN A 302 3.08 7.74 -3.14
N ASN A 303 3.02 6.62 -2.41
CA ASN A 303 2.06 6.44 -1.32
C ASN A 303 2.69 6.57 0.07
N ILE A 304 4.04 6.54 0.18
CA ILE A 304 4.73 6.61 1.48
C ILE A 304 5.76 7.75 1.49
N LEU A 305 6.79 7.69 0.65
CA LEU A 305 7.92 8.60 0.71
C LEU A 305 7.52 10.05 0.39
N PHE A 306 6.89 10.28 -0.76
CA PHE A 306 6.56 11.63 -1.22
C PHE A 306 5.52 12.32 -0.32
N PRO A 307 4.42 11.66 0.10
CA PRO A 307 3.48 12.26 1.04
C PRO A 307 4.12 12.66 2.36
N LYS A 308 5.01 11.80 2.92
CA LYS A 308 5.75 12.11 4.14
C LYS A 308 6.71 13.29 3.95
N ALA A 309 7.47 13.33 2.86
CA ALA A 309 8.38 14.42 2.56
C ALA A 309 7.65 15.77 2.46
N LEU A 310 6.50 15.79 1.77
CA LEU A 310 5.63 16.97 1.66
C LEU A 310 5.07 17.41 3.02
N ALA A 311 4.66 16.47 3.87
CA ALA A 311 4.16 16.78 5.21
C ALA A 311 5.24 17.39 6.09
N ILE A 312 6.46 16.85 6.03
CA ILE A 312 7.63 17.36 6.76
C ILE A 312 7.98 18.77 6.29
N GLU A 313 8.06 19.01 4.97
CA GLU A 313 8.34 20.35 4.43
C GLU A 313 7.31 21.38 4.89
N LYS A 314 6.01 21.03 4.84
CA LYS A 314 4.92 21.91 5.30
C LYS A 314 5.00 22.24 6.79
N SER A 315 5.57 21.36 7.61
CA SER A 315 5.73 21.60 9.05
C SER A 315 6.71 22.75 9.35
N PHE A 316 7.69 23.01 8.47
CA PHE A 316 8.64 24.11 8.63
C PHE A 316 8.08 25.48 8.22
N VAL A 317 7.04 25.52 7.38
CA VAL A 317 6.41 26.79 6.92
C VAL A 317 5.40 27.33 7.94
N LYS A 318 4.94 26.49 8.87
CA LYS A 318 3.96 26.85 9.90
C LYS A 318 4.59 27.39 11.20
N ASN A 319 5.91 27.44 11.29
CA ASN A 319 6.68 28.03 12.40
C ASN A 319 7.45 29.27 11.93
#